data_AF-A0A4Y2TYE0-F1
#
_entry.id   AF-A0A4Y2TYE0-F1
#
_cell.length_a   1.000
_cell.length_b   1.000
_cell.length_c   1.000
_cell.angle_alpha   90.00
_cell.angle_beta   90.00
_cell.angle_gamma   90.00
#
_symmetry.space_group_name_H-M   'P 1'
#
loop_
_entity.id
_entity.type
_entity.pdbx_description
1 polymer ?
#
loop_
_entity_poly.entity_id
_entity_poly.type
_entity_poly.pdbx_seq_one_letter_code
_entity_poly.pdbx_strand_id
1 'polypeptide(L)'
;MRALESERDFGAWLLDIGEKKSGSTIQLPLQCYPSIQDPIHQLYSDIDFSSVTPQELKDQALLTVNNERSMEINNKVLEFMPGNETVYKAVDMIISEDPQDQLTFPEEFLNSLTPTGLPPYELKVENR
;
A
#
# COMPACT_ATOMS: atom_id res chain seq x y z
N MET A 1 12.07 -1.90 -13.39
CA MET A 1 11.11 -1.84 -14.51
C MET A 1 11.68 -2.61 -15.68
N ARG A 2 10.89 -3.46 -16.32
CA ARG A 2 11.28 -4.19 -17.52
C ARG A 2 10.23 -3.90 -18.58
N ALA A 3 10.66 -3.42 -19.75
CA ALA A 3 9.78 -3.28 -20.90
C ALA A 3 9.41 -4.67 -21.43
N LEU A 4 8.15 -4.85 -21.84
CA LEU A 4 7.73 -6.00 -22.61
C LEU A 4 8.35 -5.95 -24.02
N GLU A 5 8.43 -7.08 -24.71
CA GLU A 5 8.97 -7.13 -26.07
C GLU A 5 8.20 -6.24 -27.05
N SER A 6 6.91 -6.03 -26.79
CA SER A 6 6.05 -5.12 -27.55
C SER A 6 6.30 -3.64 -27.28
N GLU A 7 6.94 -3.28 -26.16
CA GLU A 7 7.09 -1.90 -25.69
C GLU A 7 8.44 -1.29 -26.11
N ARG A 8 8.71 -1.28 -27.42
CA ARG A 8 10.00 -0.86 -27.97
C ARG A 8 10.39 0.57 -27.57
N ASP A 9 9.44 1.50 -27.61
CA ASP A 9 9.69 2.91 -27.28
C ASP A 9 9.98 3.09 -25.77
N PHE A 10 9.29 2.34 -24.91
CA PHE A 10 9.57 2.33 -23.48
C PHE A 10 10.94 1.74 -23.18
N GLY A 11 11.30 0.65 -23.86
CA GLY A 11 12.61 0.02 -23.75
C GLY A 11 13.75 0.96 -24.15
N ALA A 12 13.58 1.70 -25.26
CA ALA A 12 14.54 2.72 -25.69
C ALA A 12 14.68 3.84 -24.65
N TRP A 13 13.56 4.33 -24.10
CA TRP A 13 13.59 5.34 -23.03
C TRP A 13 14.30 4.85 -21.76
N LEU A 14 14.06 3.61 -21.33
CA LEU A 14 14.77 3.00 -20.20
C LEU A 14 16.28 2.93 -20.45
N LEU A 15 16.70 2.61 -21.67
CA LEU A 15 18.11 2.56 -22.06
C LEU A 15 18.75 3.95 -21.99
N ASP A 16 18.08 4.99 -22.50
CA ASP A 16 18.59 6.36 -22.47
C ASP A 16 18.77 6.88 -21.04
N ILE A 17 17.91 6.46 -20.10
CA ILE A 17 18.09 6.71 -18.66
C ILE A 17 19.33 6.00 -18.13
N GLY A 18 19.48 4.71 -18.44
CA GLY A 18 20.63 3.91 -18.00
C GLY A 18 21.98 4.45 -18.51
N GLU A 19 21.98 4.98 -19.72
CA GLU A 19 23.15 5.62 -20.35
C GLU A 19 23.37 7.08 -19.91
N LYS A 20 22.52 7.62 -19.02
CA LYS A 20 22.58 9.00 -18.53
C LYS A 20 22.53 10.05 -19.65
N LYS A 21 21.85 9.74 -20.76
CA LYS A 21 21.55 10.71 -21.82
C LYS A 21 20.51 11.72 -21.38
N SER A 22 19.65 11.33 -20.44
CA SER A 22 18.80 12.26 -19.70
C SER A 22 19.67 13.10 -18.75
N GLY A 23 19.44 14.42 -18.72
CA GLY A 23 20.13 15.33 -17.80
C GLY A 23 19.73 15.11 -16.33
N SER A 24 19.69 16.18 -15.53
CA SER A 24 19.28 16.09 -14.12
C SER A 24 17.81 15.73 -13.90
N THR A 25 16.99 15.82 -14.96
CA THR A 25 15.55 15.65 -14.89
C THR A 25 15.12 14.65 -15.96
N ILE A 26 14.28 13.69 -15.55
CA ILE A 26 13.71 12.68 -16.43
C ILE A 26 12.26 13.06 -16.69
N GLN A 27 11.89 13.15 -17.97
CA GLN A 27 10.48 13.25 -18.36
C GLN A 27 9.92 11.84 -18.50
N LEU A 28 8.84 11.55 -17.77
CA LEU A 28 8.17 10.26 -17.85
C LEU A 28 7.37 10.17 -19.16
N PRO A 29 7.40 9.03 -19.87
CA PRO A 29 6.55 8.79 -21.03
C PRO A 29 5.07 8.84 -20.66
N LEU A 30 4.21 9.19 -21.62
CA LEU A 30 2.76 9.27 -21.39
C LEU A 30 2.17 7.95 -20.86
N GLN A 31 2.72 6.80 -21.25
CA GLN A 31 2.28 5.49 -20.77
C GLN A 31 2.56 5.24 -19.27
N CYS A 32 3.42 6.03 -18.63
CA CYS A 32 3.62 5.98 -17.18
C CYS A 32 2.51 6.71 -16.40
N TYR A 33 1.69 7.51 -17.09
CA TYR A 33 0.55 8.20 -16.48
C TYR A 33 -0.71 7.36 -16.72
N PRO A 34 -1.29 6.77 -15.65
CA PRO A 34 -2.49 5.97 -15.81
C PRO A 34 -3.67 6.87 -16.22
N SER A 35 -4.55 6.35 -17.07
CA SER A 35 -5.80 7.02 -17.44
C SER A 35 -6.78 7.12 -16.28
N ILE A 36 -6.75 6.12 -15.38
CA ILE A 36 -7.53 6.05 -14.14
C ILE A 36 -6.61 6.46 -12.99
N GLN A 37 -7.00 7.50 -12.24
CA GLN A 37 -6.19 8.02 -11.12
C GLN A 37 -6.34 7.21 -9.83
N ASP A 38 -7.46 6.49 -9.68
CA ASP A 38 -7.66 5.60 -8.54
C ASP A 38 -6.97 4.26 -8.80
N PRO A 39 -5.90 3.91 -8.05
CA PRO A 39 -5.16 2.68 -8.27
C PRO A 39 -5.98 1.41 -7.96
N ILE A 40 -6.95 1.51 -7.04
CA ILE A 40 -7.83 0.39 -6.70
C ILE A 40 -8.74 0.10 -7.88
N HIS A 41 -9.41 1.14 -8.39
CA HIS A 41 -10.25 1.01 -9.58
C HIS A 41 -9.43 0.61 -10.82
N GLN A 42 -8.20 1.09 -10.95
CA GLN A 42 -7.33 0.73 -12.08
C GLN A 42 -6.98 -0.76 -12.09
N LEU A 43 -6.72 -1.37 -10.94
CA LEU A 43 -6.30 -2.79 -10.87
C LEU A 43 -7.48 -3.75 -10.73
N TYR A 44 -8.54 -3.35 -10.04
CA TYR A 44 -9.62 -4.22 -9.63
C TYR A 44 -10.97 -3.90 -10.29
N SER A 45 -11.02 -3.07 -11.35
CA SER A 45 -12.28 -2.72 -12.04
C SER A 45 -13.07 -3.93 -12.53
N ASP A 46 -12.36 -5.00 -12.91
CA ASP A 46 -12.95 -6.17 -13.54
C ASP A 46 -13.23 -7.29 -12.52
N ILE A 47 -13.05 -7.00 -11.23
CA ILE A 47 -13.20 -7.97 -10.15
C ILE A 47 -14.51 -7.74 -9.42
N ASP A 48 -15.33 -8.77 -9.44
CA ASP A 48 -16.45 -8.87 -8.51
C ASP A 48 -15.95 -9.42 -7.17
N PHE A 49 -15.68 -8.53 -6.22
CA PHE A 49 -15.22 -8.91 -4.88
C PHE A 49 -16.20 -9.85 -4.18
N SER A 50 -17.49 -9.85 -4.53
CA SER A 50 -18.47 -10.73 -3.90
C SER A 50 -18.21 -12.22 -4.20
N SER A 51 -17.66 -12.52 -5.38
CA SER A 51 -17.43 -13.89 -5.88
C SER A 51 -15.96 -14.24 -6.12
N VAL A 52 -15.04 -13.27 -6.03
CA VAL A 52 -13.60 -13.48 -6.29
C VAL A 52 -12.99 -14.56 -5.41
N THR A 53 -12.11 -15.39 -5.97
CA THR A 53 -11.36 -16.42 -5.25
C THR A 53 -9.94 -15.94 -4.92
N PRO A 54 -9.28 -16.49 -3.89
CA PRO A 54 -7.86 -16.20 -3.62
C PRO A 54 -6.95 -16.47 -4.83
N GLN A 55 -7.31 -17.42 -5.69
CA GLN A 55 -6.56 -17.76 -6.89
C GLN A 55 -6.59 -16.66 -7.96
N GLU A 56 -7.69 -15.91 -8.04
CA GLU A 56 -7.84 -14.78 -8.98
C GLU A 56 -7.06 -13.55 -8.51
N LEU A 57 -6.91 -13.37 -7.19
CA LEU A 57 -6.15 -12.26 -6.60
C LEU A 57 -4.64 -12.52 -6.52
N LYS A 58 -4.17 -13.77 -6.64
CA LYS A 58 -2.79 -14.15 -6.34
C LYS A 58 -1.72 -13.39 -7.16
N ASP A 59 -2.07 -13.00 -8.39
CA ASP A 59 -1.15 -12.36 -9.33
C ASP A 59 -1.32 -10.83 -9.35
N GLN A 60 -2.14 -10.29 -8.46
CA GLN A 60 -2.45 -8.86 -8.36
C GLN A 60 -1.83 -8.26 -7.11
N ALA A 61 -1.09 -7.16 -7.28
CA ALA A 61 -0.49 -6.43 -6.17
C ALA A 61 -0.42 -4.93 -6.49
N LEU A 62 -0.80 -4.10 -5.52
CA LEU A 62 -0.54 -2.66 -5.53
C LEU A 62 0.69 -2.36 -4.68
N LEU A 63 1.65 -1.67 -5.27
CA LEU A 63 2.89 -1.27 -4.60
C LEU A 63 2.90 0.24 -4.41
N THR A 64 3.19 0.68 -3.19
CA THR A 64 3.36 2.09 -2.83
C THR A 64 4.76 2.36 -2.32
N VAL A 65 5.16 3.63 -2.33
CA VAL A 65 6.49 4.05 -1.86
C VAL A 65 6.58 4.06 -0.33
N ASN A 66 5.47 4.31 0.38
CA ASN A 66 5.41 4.34 1.84
C ASN A 66 4.33 3.40 2.39
N ASN A 67 4.52 3.00 3.65
CA ASN A 67 3.64 2.06 4.36
C ASN A 67 2.30 2.68 4.72
N GLU A 68 2.26 3.98 5.03
CA GLU A 68 1.03 4.72 5.32
C GLU A 68 0.03 4.59 4.17
N ARG A 69 0.47 4.90 2.94
CA ARG A 69 -0.39 4.78 1.76
C ARG A 69 -0.72 3.33 1.40
N SER A 70 0.17 2.38 1.71
CA SER A 70 -0.12 0.95 1.59
C SER A 70 -1.29 0.56 2.50
N MET A 71 -1.25 1.01 3.77
CA MET A 71 -2.29 0.73 4.75
C MET A 71 -3.64 1.35 4.36
N GLU A 72 -3.65 2.60 3.89
CA GLU A 72 -4.86 3.24 3.37
C GLU A 72 -5.48 2.46 2.20
N ILE A 73 -4.67 2.03 1.23
CA ILE A 73 -5.14 1.26 0.08
C ILE A 73 -5.65 -0.11 0.53
N ASN A 74 -4.91 -0.82 1.38
CA ASN A 74 -5.31 -2.13 1.88
C ASN A 74 -6.65 -2.05 2.64
N ASN A 75 -6.83 -1.05 3.50
CA ASN A 75 -8.09 -0.85 4.23
C ASN A 75 -9.26 -0.56 3.28
N LYS A 76 -9.06 0.27 2.25
CA LYS A 76 -10.09 0.50 1.22
C LYS A 76 -10.42 -0.76 0.43
N VAL A 77 -9.43 -1.58 0.09
CA VAL A 77 -9.66 -2.85 -0.61
C VAL A 77 -10.47 -3.82 0.27
N LEU A 78 -10.18 -3.87 1.57
CA LEU A 78 -10.93 -4.69 2.52
C LEU A 78 -12.41 -4.31 2.57
N GLU A 79 -12.76 -3.02 2.47
CA GLU A 79 -14.16 -2.55 2.44
C GLU A 79 -14.99 -3.13 1.28
N PHE A 80 -14.36 -3.59 0.20
CA PHE A 80 -15.06 -4.24 -0.92
C PHE A 80 -15.24 -5.75 -0.73
N MET A 81 -14.54 -6.37 0.23
CA MET A 81 -14.62 -7.82 0.43
C MET A 81 -15.92 -8.20 1.16
N PRO A 82 -16.61 -9.28 0.76
CA PRO A 82 -17.93 -9.66 1.28
C PRO A 82 -17.87 -10.45 2.61
N GLY A 83 -16.75 -10.42 3.32
CA GLY A 83 -16.54 -11.20 4.55
C GLY A 83 -17.07 -10.51 5.81
N ASN A 84 -16.81 -11.13 6.95
CA ASN A 84 -16.99 -10.47 8.24
C ASN A 84 -15.66 -9.83 8.68
N GLU A 85 -15.65 -8.51 8.78
CA GLU A 85 -14.53 -7.76 9.34
C GLU A 85 -14.29 -8.21 10.80
N THR A 86 -13.06 -8.62 11.07
CA THR A 86 -12.56 -8.83 12.43
C THR A 86 -11.49 -7.79 12.72
N VAL A 87 -11.70 -7.01 13.78
CA VAL A 87 -10.76 -5.97 14.21
C VAL A 87 -9.99 -6.46 15.43
N TYR A 88 -8.68 -6.60 15.28
CA TYR A 88 -7.76 -6.86 16.38
C TYR A 88 -7.18 -5.54 16.87
N LYS A 89 -7.26 -5.28 18.17
CA LYS A 89 -6.66 -4.09 18.79
C LYS A 89 -5.42 -4.47 19.58
N ALA A 90 -4.34 -3.73 19.40
CA ALA A 90 -3.13 -3.87 20.18
C ALA A 90 -3.37 -3.42 21.63
N VAL A 91 -2.52 -3.90 22.53
CA VAL A 91 -2.49 -3.46 23.93
C VAL A 91 -1.08 -2.96 24.19
N ASP A 92 -0.93 -1.64 24.11
CA ASP A 92 0.35 -0.97 24.28
C ASP A 92 0.45 -0.35 25.68
N MET A 93 1.59 -0.51 26.32
CA MET A 93 1.87 0.06 27.64
C MET A 93 3.30 0.55 27.70
N ILE A 94 3.46 1.73 28.30
CA ILE A 94 4.75 2.29 28.67
C ILE A 94 5.29 1.57 29.91
N ILE A 95 6.54 1.12 29.83
CA ILE A 95 7.29 0.59 30.96
C ILE A 95 8.25 1.68 31.40
N SER A 96 7.84 2.48 32.40
CA SER A 96 8.67 3.53 33.01
C SER A 96 8.51 3.54 34.53
N GLU A 97 9.58 3.92 35.22
CA GLU A 97 9.59 4.16 36.66
C GLU A 97 9.17 5.60 37.02
N ASP A 98 9.13 6.52 36.04
CA ASP A 98 8.70 7.90 36.25
C ASP A 98 7.17 8.04 36.07
N PRO A 99 6.41 8.44 37.11
CA PRO A 99 4.98 8.69 36.99
C PRO A 99 4.61 9.80 35.98
N GLN A 100 5.53 10.72 35.67
CA GLN A 100 5.28 11.77 34.67
C GLN A 100 5.22 11.23 33.25
N ASP A 101 5.88 10.09 32.96
CA ASP A 101 5.84 9.48 31.63
C ASP A 101 4.44 8.98 31.29
N GLN A 102 3.65 8.55 32.29
CA GLN A 102 2.25 8.16 32.10
C GLN A 102 1.36 9.33 31.66
N LEU A 103 1.68 10.54 32.10
CA LEU A 103 0.98 11.75 31.68
C LEU A 103 1.50 12.25 30.32
N THR A 104 2.76 11.98 30.01
CA THR A 104 3.43 12.45 28.78
C THR A 104 3.09 11.57 27.58
N PHE A 105 2.91 10.26 27.78
CA PHE A 105 2.62 9.28 26.73
C PHE A 105 1.30 8.55 27.03
N PRO A 106 0.15 9.22 26.84
CA PRO A 106 -1.14 8.61 27.06
C PRO A 106 -1.42 7.49 26.04
N GLU A 107 -2.38 6.62 26.33
CA GLU A 107 -2.72 5.48 25.45
C GLU A 107 -3.09 5.95 24.03
N GLU A 108 -3.78 7.08 23.88
CA GLU A 108 -4.14 7.63 22.57
C GLU A 108 -2.90 7.99 21.74
N PHE A 109 -1.83 8.44 22.40
CA PHE A 109 -0.56 8.69 21.73
C PHE A 109 0.09 7.38 21.30
N LEU A 110 0.12 6.36 22.16
CA LEU A 110 0.68 5.05 21.83
C LEU A 110 -0.08 4.39 20.67
N ASN A 111 -1.42 4.42 20.71
CA ASN A 111 -2.30 3.87 19.70
C ASN A 111 -2.18 4.56 18.33
N SER A 112 -1.61 5.77 18.29
CA SER A 112 -1.33 6.50 17.04
C SER A 112 -0.02 6.08 16.37
N LEU A 113 0.85 5.36 17.09
CA LEU A 113 2.16 4.97 16.58
C LEU A 113 2.03 3.78 15.62
N THR A 114 2.80 3.83 14.54
CA THR A 114 2.98 2.73 13.57
C THR A 114 4.46 2.40 13.41
N PRO A 115 5.10 1.90 14.48
CA PRO A 115 6.53 1.59 14.45
C PRO A 115 6.84 0.50 13.43
N THR A 116 7.93 0.67 12.68
CA THR A 116 8.36 -0.28 11.66
C THR A 116 8.58 -1.67 12.24
N GLY A 117 7.96 -2.67 11.64
CA GLY A 117 8.10 -4.07 12.06
C GLY A 117 7.07 -4.53 13.10
N LEU A 118 6.19 -3.66 13.55
CA LEU A 118 5.05 -4.00 14.40
C LEU A 118 3.72 -3.77 13.65
N PRO A 119 2.66 -4.53 14.00
CA PRO A 119 1.33 -4.26 13.48
C PRO A 119 0.81 -2.90 13.95
N PRO A 120 -0.13 -2.29 13.22
CA PRO A 120 -0.83 -1.10 13.70
C PRO A 120 -1.68 -1.42 14.94
N TYR A 121 -2.06 -0.38 15.68
CA TYR A 121 -2.98 -0.51 16.82
C TYR A 121 -4.29 -1.21 16.44
N GLU A 122 -4.91 -0.84 15.32
CA GLU A 122 -6.07 -1.58 14.79
C GLU A 122 -5.68 -2.33 13.53
N LEU A 123 -5.76 -3.66 13.59
CA LEU A 123 -5.58 -4.55 12.45
C LEU A 123 -6.93 -5.12 12.03
N LYS A 124 -7.38 -4.72 10.84
CA LYS A 124 -8.59 -5.23 10.20
C LYS A 124 -8.26 -6.44 9.35
N VAL A 125 -9.02 -7.52 9.52
CA VAL A 125 -8.86 -8.76 8.75
C VAL A 125 -10.24 -9.25 8.33
N GLU A 126 -10.35 -9.64 7.07
CA GLU A 126 -11.55 -10.26 6.52
C GLU A 126 -11.43 -11.78 6.57
N ASN A 127 -12.42 -12.43 7.19
CA ASN A 127 -12.50 -13.89 7.24
C ASN A 127 -13.49 -14.38 6.20
N ARG A 128 -13.02 -15.24 5.28
CA ARG A 128 -13.80 -15.86 4.21
C ARG A 128 -13.83 -17.38 4.35
#